data_AF-A0A0A1F8P5-F1
#
_entry.id   AF-A0A0A1F8P5-F1
#
_cell.length_a   1.000
_cell.length_b   1.000
_cell.length_c   1.000
_cell.angle_alpha   90.00
_cell.angle_beta   90.00
_cell.angle_gamma   90.00
#
_symmetry.space_group_name_H-M   'P 1'
#
loop_
_entity.id
_entity.type
_entity.pdbx_description
1 polymer ?
#
loop_
_entity_poly.entity_id
_entity_poly.type
_entity_poly.pdbx_seq_one_letter_code
_entity_poly.pdbx_strand_id
1 'polypeptide(L)' 'MIPLADRTIFDMEKRGDFPTRITLNSRNVAWDLAEVEAWIGAKKTSSERARRPFAA' A
#
# COMPACT_ATOMS: atom_id res chain seq x y z
N MET A 1 -1.52 6.03 7.25
CA MET A 1 -0.33 6.34 6.42
C MET A 1 0.36 5.03 6.10
N ILE A 2 0.58 4.71 4.81
CA ILE A 2 1.23 3.47 4.38
C ILE A 2 2.75 3.72 4.41
N PRO A 3 3.54 3.00 5.23
CA PRO A 3 4.97 3.26 5.40
C PRO A 3 5.79 2.61 4.28
N LEU A 4 5.45 2.91 3.02
CA LEU A 4 6.17 2.45 1.84
C LEU A 4 6.68 3.65 1.07
N ALA A 5 7.84 3.50 0.42
CA ALA A 5 8.33 4.52 -0.50
C ALA A 5 7.40 4.61 -1.72
N ASP A 6 7.19 5.81 -2.24
CA ASP A 6 6.35 6.05 -3.42
C ASP A 6 6.76 5.14 -4.58
N ARG A 7 8.06 4.94 -4.77
CA ARG A 7 8.58 4.05 -5.81
C ARG A 7 8.09 2.61 -5.66
N THR A 8 8.11 2.09 -4.42
CA THR A 8 7.57 0.76 -4.12
C THR A 8 6.08 0.69 -4.41
N ILE A 9 5.33 1.74 -4.09
CA ILE A 9 3.89 1.81 -4.39
C ILE A 9 3.68 1.77 -5.91
N PHE A 10 4.40 2.59 -6.69
CA PHE A 10 4.32 2.59 -8.16
C PHE A 10 4.68 1.23 -8.78
N ASP A 11 5.73 0.58 -8.28
CA ASP A 11 6.16 -0.73 -8.78
C ASP A 11 5.14 -1.83 -8.40
N MET A 12 4.52 -1.75 -7.22
CA MET A 12 3.44 -2.67 -6.82
C MET A 12 2.14 -2.42 -7.58
N GLU A 13 1.76 -1.17 -7.84
CA GLU A 13 0.64 -0.82 -8.73
C GLU A 13 0.85 -1.44 -10.13
N LYS A 14 2.05 -1.32 -10.70
CA LYS A 14 2.37 -1.93 -12.00
C LYS A 14 2.26 -3.46 -12.00
N ARG A 15 2.51 -4.10 -10.86
CA ARG A 15 2.40 -5.56 -10.71
C ARG A 15 0.96 -6.01 -10.39
N GLY A 16 0.05 -5.08 -10.10
CA GLY A 16 -1.29 -5.38 -9.59
C GLY A 16 -1.32 -5.84 -8.14
N ASP A 17 -0.22 -5.66 -7.41
CA ASP A 17 -0.05 -6.06 -6.01
C ASP A 17 -0.50 -4.96 -5.02
N PHE A 18 -1.00 -3.82 -5.52
CA PHE A 18 -1.44 -2.68 -4.74
C PHE A 18 -2.76 -2.12 -5.29
N PRO A 19 -3.66 -1.60 -4.43
CA PRO A 19 -4.93 -0.99 -4.85
C PRO A 19 -4.75 0.06 -5.94
N THR A 20 -5.73 0.14 -6.84
CA THR A 20 -5.63 1.07 -7.97
C THR A 20 -5.89 2.50 -7.50
N ARG A 21 -5.00 3.42 -7.87
CA ARG A 21 -5.20 4.84 -7.58
C ARG A 21 -6.39 5.44 -8.34
N ILE A 22 -7.23 6.15 -7.60
CA ILE A 22 -8.35 6.93 -8.09
C ILE A 22 -7.96 8.41 -8.00
N THR A 23 -7.78 9.06 -9.14
CA THR A 23 -7.48 10.50 -9.19
C THR A 23 -8.75 11.29 -8.91
N LEU A 24 -8.85 11.90 -7.72
CA LEU A 24 -9.98 12.77 -7.37
C LEU A 24 -9.81 14.16 -7.97
N ASN A 25 -8.58 14.68 -8.00
CA ASN A 25 -8.21 15.93 -8.65
C ASN A 25 -6.72 15.93 -9.03
N SER A 26 -6.21 17.01 -9.62
CA SER A 26 -4.83 17.10 -10.11
C SER A 26 -3.74 16.93 -9.04
N ARG A 27 -4.08 17.03 -7.74
CA ARG A 27 -3.14 16.87 -6.62
C ARG A 27 -3.53 15.78 -5.62
N ASN A 28 -4.78 15.32 -5.64
CA ASN A 28 -5.31 14.34 -4.71
C ASN A 28 -5.61 13.03 -5.43
N VAL A 29 -5.02 11.99 -4.88
CA VAL A 29 -5.23 10.62 -5.26
C VAL A 29 -5.81 9.90 -4.05
N ALA A 30 -6.83 9.10 -4.27
CA ALA A 30 -7.46 8.26 -3.26
C ALA A 30 -7.39 6.80 -3.69
N TRP A 31 -7.62 5.91 -2.74
CA TRP A 31 -7.79 4.49 -2.97
C TRP A 31 -9.11 4.05 -2.34
N ASP A 32 -9.71 3.01 -2.90
CA ASP A 32 -10.87 2.39 -2.27
C ASP A 32 -10.49 1.79 -0.91
N LEU A 33 -11.32 2.06 0.10
CA LEU A 33 -11.04 1.63 1.47
C LEU A 33 -11.05 0.10 1.58
N ALA A 34 -11.99 -0.58 0.92
CA ALA A 34 -12.11 -2.03 0.99
C ALA A 34 -10.94 -2.73 0.29
N GLU A 35 -10.46 -2.19 -0.84
CA GLU A 35 -9.23 -2.69 -1.49
C GLU A 35 -8.00 -2.54 -0.60
N VAL A 36 -7.84 -1.38 0.05
CA VAL A 36 -6.73 -1.13 0.97
C VAL A 36 -6.80 -2.07 2.18
N GLU A 37 -7.98 -2.27 2.76
CA GLU A 37 -8.17 -3.20 3.89
C GLU A 37 -7.85 -4.64 3.51
N ALA A 38 -8.33 -5.12 2.35
CA ALA A 38 -8.02 -6.45 1.83
C ALA A 38 -6.52 -6.62 1.56
N TRP A 39 -5.88 -5.60 0.98
CA TRP A 39 -4.44 -5.59 0.74
C TRP A 39 -3.64 -5.64 2.05
N ILE A 40 -4.01 -4.84 3.06
CA ILE A 40 -3.38 -4.88 4.39
C ILE A 40 -3.55 -6.26 5.02
N GLY A 41 -4.73 -6.87 4.90
CA GLY A 41 -5.01 -8.22 5.39
C GLY A 41 -4.09 -9.27 4.73
N ALA A 42 -4.03 -9.28 3.40
CA ALA A 42 -3.15 -10.17 2.64
C ALA A 42 -1.67 -9.94 2.97
N LYS A 43 -1.25 -8.67 3.12
CA LYS A 43 0.12 -8.31 3.50
C LYS A 43 0.45 -8.70 4.93
N LYS A 44 -0.48 -8.65 5.90
CA LYS A 44 -0.25 -9.14 7.27
C LYS A 44 0.02 -10.65 7.27
N THR A 45 -0.74 -11.41 6.49
CA THR A 45 -0.51 -12.86 6.33
C THR A 45 0.81 -13.16 5.60
N SER A 46 1.18 -12.35 4.61
CA SER A 46 2.45 -12.50 3.89
C SER A 46 3.67 -11.93 4.63
N SER A 47 3.46 -10.97 5.54
CA SER A 47 4.50 -10.24 6.29
C SER A 47 4.59 -10.73 7.73
N GLU A 48 4.79 -12.03 7.92
CA GLU A 48 5.38 -12.56 9.15
C GLU A 48 6.82 -12.03 9.37
N ARG A 49 7.38 -11.24 8.44
CA ARG A 49 8.77 -10.72 8.49
C ARG A 49 8.98 -9.25 8.14
N ALA A 50 7.98 -8.37 8.30
CA ALA A 50 8.28 -6.93 8.32
C ALA A 50 8.71 -6.51 9.74
N ARG A 51 9.94 -6.90 10.10
CA ARG A 51 10.63 -6.51 11.33
C ARG A 51 10.67 -4.98 11.37
N ARG A 52 9.98 -4.37 12.33
CA ARG A 52 9.99 -2.92 12.56
C ARG A 52 11.44 -2.46 12.76
N PRO A 53 12.02 -1.56 11.94
CA PRO A 53 13.32 -0.97 12.23
C PRO A 53 13.10 0.31 13.05
N PHE A 54 12.38 0.21 14.18
CA PHE A 54 12.43 1.20 15.25
C PHE A 54 11.76 0.61 16.51
N ALA A 55 12.51 -0.25 17.20
CA ALA A 55 12.28 -0.55 18.61
C ALA A 55 13.64 -0.38 19.28
N ALA A 56 13.91 0.85 19.69
CA ALA A 56 14.97 1.22 20.61
C ALA A 56 14.29 1.81 21.84
#